data_AF-A0A924SK13-F1
#
_entry.id   AF-A0A924SK13-F1
#
_cell.length_a   1.000
_cell.length_b   1.000
_cell.length_c   1.000
_cell.angle_alpha   90.00
_cell.angle_beta   90.00
_cell.angle_gamma   90.00
#
_symmetry.space_group_name_H-M   'P 1'
#
loop_
_entity.id
_entity.type
_entity.pdbx_description
1 polymer ?
#
loop_
_entity_poly.entity_id
_entity_poly.type
_entity_poly.pdbx_seq_one_letter_code
_entity_poly.pdbx_strand_id
1 'polypeptide(L)'
;MQLSTRLDCDLVAVEQTDELTLLVELTAPTTTTDQQRQPTTLQVVLDRSGSMAGDRLEGAKTALLALVDRLDPCDNLGVLAFDNTVQIAVPAGSLTNKASVKHAIASIEAGGATDLSGGYPRGL
;
A
#
# COMPACT_ATOMS: atom_id res chain seq x y z
N MET A 1 -3.43 22.56 -1.70
CA MET A 1 -3.84 21.67 -2.81
C MET A 1 -4.43 22.56 -3.88
N GLN A 2 -3.99 22.44 -5.12
CA GLN A 2 -4.52 23.22 -6.24
C GLN A 2 -5.20 22.26 -7.21
N LEU A 3 -6.42 22.62 -7.60
CA LEU A 3 -7.24 21.88 -8.56
C LEU A 3 -7.41 22.77 -9.80
N SER A 4 -7.03 22.28 -10.98
CA SER A 4 -7.35 22.92 -12.26
C SER A 4 -8.15 21.98 -13.15
N THR A 5 -9.04 22.54 -13.95
CA THR A 5 -9.91 21.78 -14.86
C THR A 5 -9.89 22.40 -16.25
N ARG A 6 -9.89 21.56 -17.28
CA ARG A 6 -9.95 21.98 -18.69
C ARG A 6 -10.90 21.09 -19.47
N LEU A 7 -11.81 21.70 -20.22
CA LEU A 7 -12.62 20.99 -21.21
C LEU A 7 -11.86 20.91 -22.53
N ASP A 8 -12.16 19.89 -23.33
CA ASP A 8 -11.65 19.72 -24.69
C ASP A 8 -12.21 20.73 -25.69
N CYS A 9 -13.34 21.36 -25.37
CA CYS A 9 -13.93 22.46 -26.14
C CYS A 9 -14.39 23.63 -25.26
N ASP A 10 -14.42 24.83 -25.85
CA ASP A 10 -14.92 26.05 -25.19
C ASP A 10 -16.44 26.28 -25.42
N LEU A 11 -17.03 25.58 -26.39
CA LEU A 11 -18.41 25.79 -26.85
C LEU A 11 -19.08 24.44 -27.12
N VAL A 12 -20.38 24.37 -26.82
CA VAL A 12 -21.22 23.18 -27.04
C VAL A 12 -22.45 23.58 -27.84
N ALA A 13 -22.93 22.66 -28.69
CA ALA A 13 -24.14 22.88 -29.47
C ALA A 13 -25.38 22.86 -28.56
N VAL A 14 -26.28 23.82 -28.78
CA VAL A 14 -27.54 23.91 -28.03
C VAL A 14 -28.48 22.80 -28.53
N GLU A 15 -29.15 22.11 -27.58
CA GLU A 15 -30.13 21.06 -27.84
C GLU A 15 -29.60 19.82 -28.59
N GLN A 16 -28.28 19.59 -28.58
CA GLN A 16 -27.67 18.35 -29.05
C GLN A 16 -27.01 17.59 -27.89
N THR A 17 -27.05 16.26 -27.98
CA THR A 17 -26.28 15.39 -27.08
C THR A 17 -24.87 15.26 -27.63
N ASP A 18 -23.88 15.56 -26.80
CA ASP A 18 -22.46 15.48 -27.16
C ASP A 18 -21.66 14.84 -26.00
N GLU A 19 -20.54 14.20 -26.33
CA GLU A 19 -19.61 13.65 -25.33
C GLU A 19 -18.42 14.60 -25.19
N LEU A 20 -18.10 14.97 -23.94
CA LEU A 20 -17.06 15.95 -23.62
C LEU A 20 -16.03 15.36 -22.68
N THR A 21 -14.77 15.75 -22.88
CA THR A 21 -13.65 15.33 -22.02
C THR A 21 -13.29 16.45 -21.05
N LEU A 22 -13.30 16.14 -19.76
CA LEU A 22 -12.81 17.03 -18.70
C LEU A 22 -11.47 16.52 -18.18
N LEU A 23 -10.40 17.26 -18.43
CA LEU A 23 -9.13 17.06 -17.74
C LEU A 23 -9.22 17.70 -16.36
N VAL A 24 -8.92 16.90 -15.33
CA VAL A 24 -8.78 17.37 -13.94
C VAL A 24 -7.32 17.18 -13.52
N GLU A 25 -6.66 18.28 -13.18
CA GLU A 25 -5.29 18.29 -12.68
C GLU A 25 -5.31 18.57 -11.17
N LEU A 26 -4.72 17.66 -10.39
CA LEU A 26 -4.55 17.82 -8.95
C LEU A 26 -3.07 18.03 -8.62
N THR A 27 -2.73 19.22 -8.16
CA THR A 27 -1.39 19.56 -7.69
C THR A 27 -1.36 19.55 -6.17
N ALA A 28 -0.58 18.63 -5.61
CA ALA A 28 -0.32 18.59 -4.17
C ALA A 28 0.34 19.90 -3.71
N PRO A 29 -0.04 20.47 -2.55
CA PRO A 29 0.61 21.65 -2.02
C PRO A 29 2.08 21.33 -1.71
N THR A 30 2.97 22.30 -1.94
CA THR A 30 4.34 22.21 -1.43
C THR A 30 4.28 22.23 0.09
N THR A 31 4.67 21.14 0.74
CA THR A 31 4.76 21.06 2.20
C THR A 31 5.77 22.10 2.70
N THR A 32 5.29 23.11 3.41
CA THR A 32 6.12 23.93 4.29
C THR A 32 6.59 23.05 5.44
N THR A 33 7.85 23.18 5.83
CA THR A 33 8.58 22.30 6.78
C THR A 33 7.98 22.20 8.19
N ASP A 34 6.87 22.88 8.46
CA ASP A 34 6.27 23.10 9.77
C ASP A 34 4.96 22.31 10.00
N GLN A 35 4.48 21.55 9.00
CA GLN A 35 3.35 20.66 9.21
C GLN A 35 3.83 19.31 9.75
N GLN A 36 3.50 19.03 11.01
CA GLN A 36 3.70 17.73 11.63
C GLN A 36 3.00 16.65 10.79
N ARG A 37 3.78 15.68 10.32
CA ARG A 37 3.29 14.55 9.51
C ARG A 37 2.17 13.84 10.27
N GLN A 38 1.02 13.65 9.61
CA GLN A 38 -0.06 12.86 10.19
C GLN A 38 0.35 11.37 10.24
N PRO A 39 -0.01 10.65 11.31
CA PRO A 39 0.18 9.20 11.38
C PRO A 39 -0.49 8.50 10.20
N THR A 40 0.24 7.61 9.55
CA THR A 40 -0.28 6.80 8.43
C THR A 40 -0.50 5.37 8.90
N THR A 41 -1.52 4.70 8.34
CA THR A 41 -1.71 3.26 8.50
C THR A 41 -1.32 2.56 7.21
N LEU A 42 -0.40 1.61 7.29
CA LEU A 42 0.07 0.82 6.16
C LEU A 42 -0.26 -0.66 6.37
N GLN A 43 -0.94 -1.27 5.42
CA GLN A 43 -1.22 -2.70 5.41
C GLN A 43 -0.47 -3.34 4.24
N VAL A 44 0.38 -4.31 4.55
CA VAL A 44 1.13 -5.07 3.55
C VAL A 44 0.45 -6.42 3.33
N VAL A 45 0.25 -6.77 2.06
CA VAL A 45 -0.24 -8.07 1.60
C VAL A 45 0.90 -8.73 0.81
N LEU A 46 1.59 -9.69 1.40
CA LEU A 46 2.78 -10.34 0.85
C LEU A 46 2.44 -11.72 0.26
N ASP A 47 2.73 -11.92 -1.02
CA ASP A 47 2.69 -13.26 -1.63
C ASP A 47 3.84 -14.10 -1.07
N ARG A 48 3.52 -15.28 -0.53
CA ARG A 48 4.49 -16.28 -0.07
C ARG A 48 4.34 -17.62 -0.79
N SER A 49 3.72 -17.67 -1.96
CA SER A 49 3.62 -18.87 -2.79
C SER A 49 5.00 -19.47 -3.13
N GLY A 50 5.04 -20.73 -3.56
CA GLY A 50 6.28 -21.43 -3.90
C GLY A 50 7.11 -20.72 -4.98
N SER A 51 6.49 -19.89 -5.83
CA SER A 51 7.19 -19.06 -6.82
C SER A 51 8.03 -17.92 -6.21
N MET A 52 7.74 -17.58 -4.95
CA MET A 52 8.47 -16.61 -4.15
C MET A 52 9.64 -17.24 -3.38
N ALA A 53 9.80 -18.56 -3.37
CA ALA A 53 10.88 -19.23 -2.65
C ALA A 53 12.28 -18.70 -3.06
N GLY A 54 13.22 -18.76 -2.10
CA GLY A 54 14.59 -18.28 -2.28
C GLY A 54 14.69 -16.76 -2.30
N ASP A 55 15.50 -16.23 -3.23
CA ASP A 55 15.92 -14.82 -3.26
C ASP A 55 14.75 -13.83 -3.38
N ARG A 56 13.63 -14.24 -3.97
CA ARG A 56 12.45 -13.36 -4.13
C ARG A 56 11.81 -13.03 -2.79
N LEU A 57 11.53 -14.03 -1.96
CA LEU A 57 10.97 -13.83 -0.63
C LEU A 57 11.99 -13.15 0.28
N GLU A 58 13.26 -13.52 0.22
CA GLU A 58 14.31 -12.85 1.02
C GLU A 58 14.49 -11.38 0.62
N GLY A 59 14.40 -11.05 -0.67
CA GLY A 59 14.36 -9.68 -1.16
C GLY A 59 13.13 -8.91 -0.65
N ALA A 60 11.95 -9.53 -0.69
CA ALA A 60 10.71 -8.93 -0.19
C ALA A 60 10.78 -8.68 1.33
N LYS A 61 11.29 -9.63 2.11
CA LYS A 61 11.54 -9.47 3.55
C LYS A 61 12.52 -8.32 3.81
N THR A 62 13.65 -8.28 3.09
CA THR A 62 14.64 -7.23 3.24
C THR A 62 14.04 -5.84 2.98
N ALA A 63 13.24 -5.71 1.93
CA ALA A 63 12.52 -4.47 1.62
C ALA A 63 11.52 -4.10 2.73
N LEU A 64 10.78 -5.08 3.28
CA LEU A 64 9.86 -4.86 4.39
C LEU A 64 10.55 -4.45 5.69
N LEU A 65 11.70 -5.05 6.00
CA LEU A 65 12.51 -4.65 7.16
C LEU A 65 12.99 -3.20 7.03
N ALA A 66 13.45 -2.81 5.83
CA ALA A 66 13.84 -1.43 5.54
C ALA A 66 12.65 -0.45 5.60
N LEU A 67 11.45 -0.89 5.19
CA LEU A 67 10.22 -0.12 5.32
C LEU A 67 9.87 0.14 6.80
N VAL A 68 9.92 -0.90 7.64
CA VAL A 68 9.68 -0.79 9.10
C VAL A 68 10.65 0.22 9.74
N ASP A 69 11.90 0.27 9.28
CA ASP A 69 12.88 1.25 9.76
C ASP A 69 12.50 2.69 9.41
N ARG A 70 11.88 2.92 8.26
CA ARG A 70 11.49 4.24 7.77
C ARG A 70 10.15 4.75 8.30
N LEU A 71 9.31 3.89 8.85
CA LEU A 71 8.03 4.30 9.46
C LEU A 71 8.27 5.12 10.72
N ASP A 72 7.42 6.12 10.96
CA ASP A 72 7.42 6.89 12.20
C ASP A 72 6.86 6.03 13.35
N PRO A 73 7.32 6.18 14.61
CA PRO A 73 6.73 5.48 15.75
C PRO A 73 5.21 5.70 15.91
N CYS A 74 4.67 6.81 15.39
CA CYS A 74 3.23 7.08 15.41
C CYS A 74 2.47 6.34 14.30
N ASP A 75 3.14 5.80 13.28
CA ASP A 75 2.49 5.08 12.18
C ASP A 75 1.94 3.72 12.67
N ASN A 76 0.91 3.23 11.98
CA ASN A 76 0.39 1.88 12.15
C ASN A 76 0.88 0.98 11.01
N LEU A 77 1.16 -0.28 11.32
CA LEU A 77 1.56 -1.29 10.35
C LEU A 77 0.79 -2.59 10.59
N GLY A 78 0.35 -3.23 9.51
CA GLY A 78 -0.02 -4.63 9.50
C GLY A 78 0.67 -5.36 8.35
N VAL A 79 0.95 -6.65 8.56
CA VAL A 79 1.57 -7.52 7.56
C VAL A 79 0.80 -8.83 7.52
N LEU A 80 0.24 -9.11 6.35
CA LEU A 80 -0.42 -10.35 6.00
C LEU A 80 0.42 -11.05 4.93
N ALA A 81 0.59 -12.36 5.07
CA ALA A 81 1.24 -13.19 4.07
C ALA A 81 0.26 -14.25 3.56
N PHE A 82 0.23 -14.50 2.26
CA PHE A 82 -0.73 -15.41 1.65
C PHE A 82 -0.08 -16.41 0.68
N ASP A 83 -0.61 -17.62 0.69
CA ASP A 83 -0.39 -18.69 -0.30
C ASP A 83 -1.76 -19.28 -0.66
N ASN A 84 -2.01 -20.57 -0.41
CA ASN A 84 -3.36 -21.17 -0.35
C ASN A 84 -4.15 -20.77 0.91
N THR A 85 -3.48 -20.16 1.87
CA THR A 85 -4.02 -19.73 3.16
C THR A 85 -3.54 -18.33 3.48
N VAL A 86 -4.22 -17.70 4.43
CA VAL A 86 -3.84 -16.36 4.90
C VAL A 86 -3.27 -16.47 6.29
N GLN A 87 -2.09 -15.89 6.47
CA GLN A 87 -1.43 -15.76 7.75
C GLN A 87 -1.26 -14.27 8.08
N ILE A 88 -1.79 -13.86 9.24
CA ILE A 88 -1.53 -12.53 9.79
C ILE A 88 -0.18 -12.61 10.52
N ALA A 89 0.88 -12.14 9.88
CA ALA A 89 2.21 -12.12 10.47
C ALA A 89 2.33 -11.01 11.53
N VAL A 90 1.72 -9.85 11.25
CA VAL A 90 1.66 -8.71 12.15
C VAL A 90 0.24 -8.13 12.10
N PRO A 91 -0.54 -8.19 13.20
CA PRO A 91 -1.84 -7.55 13.27
C PRO A 91 -1.72 -6.05 13.02
N ALA A 92 -2.66 -5.47 12.27
CA ALA A 92 -2.67 -4.04 11.99
C ALA A 92 -2.79 -3.23 13.28
N GLY A 93 -1.81 -2.38 13.55
CA GLY A 93 -1.81 -1.57 14.76
C GLY A 93 -0.58 -0.70 14.91
N SER A 94 -0.50 -0.02 16.05
CA SER A 94 0.59 0.91 16.36
C SER A 94 1.93 0.20 16.40
N LEU A 95 2.93 0.80 15.76
CA LEU A 95 4.29 0.28 15.64
C LEU A 95 5.12 0.49 16.92
N THR A 96 4.58 0.08 18.06
CA THR A 96 5.21 0.27 19.39
C THR A 96 6.49 -0.56 19.57
N ASN A 97 6.60 -1.72 18.93
CA ASN A 97 7.76 -2.60 19.01
C ASN A 97 8.23 -3.06 17.63
N LYS A 98 9.04 -2.22 16.98
CA LYS A 98 9.67 -2.53 15.68
C LYS A 98 10.47 -3.83 15.68
N ALA A 99 11.13 -4.17 16.78
CA ALA A 99 11.94 -5.40 16.85
C ALA A 99 11.07 -6.66 16.74
N SER A 100 9.93 -6.70 17.44
CA SER A 100 8.98 -7.82 17.36
C SER A 100 8.39 -7.97 15.95
N VAL A 101 8.04 -6.85 15.31
CA VAL A 101 7.53 -6.80 13.93
C VAL A 101 8.56 -7.34 12.95
N LYS A 102 9.82 -6.90 13.06
CA LYS A 102 10.91 -7.39 12.21
C LYS A 102 11.13 -8.89 12.38
N HIS A 103 11.05 -9.41 13.60
CA HIS A 103 11.17 -10.84 13.86
C HIS A 103 10.03 -11.63 13.20
N ALA A 104 8.79 -11.14 13.31
CA ALA A 104 7.63 -11.75 12.66
C ALA A 104 7.70 -11.72 11.13
N ILE A 105 8.28 -10.69 10.52
CA ILE A 105 8.51 -10.62 9.07
C ILE A 105 9.59 -11.62 8.65
N ALA A 106 10.67 -11.72 9.42
CA ALA A 106 11.79 -12.62 9.11
C ALA A 106 11.38 -14.10 9.14
N SER A 107 10.41 -14.47 9.98
CA SER A 107 9.89 -15.84 10.11
C SER A 107 8.89 -16.26 9.04
N ILE A 108 8.55 -15.40 8.07
CA ILE A 108 7.65 -15.76 6.97
C ILE A 108 8.35 -16.77 6.06
N GLU A 109 7.73 -17.90 5.78
CA GLU A 109 8.30 -18.94 4.91
C GLU A 109 7.47 -19.10 3.63
N ALA A 110 8.14 -19.46 2.54
CA ALA A 110 7.47 -19.79 1.29
C ALA A 110 6.59 -21.03 1.50
N GLY A 111 5.36 -20.94 1.03
CA GLY A 111 4.34 -21.97 1.11
C GLY A 111 4.01 -22.58 -0.26
N GLY A 112 2.75 -23.01 -0.39
CA GLY A 112 2.26 -23.80 -1.52
C GLY A 112 1.91 -22.97 -2.77
N ALA A 113 0.71 -23.18 -3.31
CA ALA A 113 0.19 -22.45 -4.46
C ALA A 113 -0.23 -21.01 -4.10
N THR A 114 -0.63 -20.24 -5.11
CA THR A 114 -1.10 -18.85 -4.97
C THR A 114 -2.63 -18.78 -4.96
N ASP A 115 -3.24 -18.30 -3.87
CA ASP A 115 -4.64 -17.87 -3.82
C ASP A 115 -4.75 -16.38 -3.46
N LEU A 116 -4.56 -15.53 -4.47
CA LEU A 116 -4.70 -14.08 -4.32
C LEU A 116 -6.14 -13.66 -3.96
N SER A 117 -7.14 -14.44 -4.41
CA SER A 117 -8.56 -14.11 -4.21
C SER A 117 -9.01 -14.28 -2.76
N GLY A 118 -8.45 -15.25 -2.03
CA GLY A 118 -8.65 -15.41 -0.59
C GLY A 118 -7.76 -14.49 0.27
N GLY A 119 -6.59 -14.11 -0.26
CA GLY A 119 -5.59 -13.28 0.43
C GLY A 119 -5.93 -11.80 0.49
N TYR A 120 -6.20 -11.21 -0.66
CA TYR A 120 -6.35 -9.75 -0.81
C TYR A 120 -7.49 -9.15 0.03
N PRO A 121 -8.72 -9.72 0.07
CA PRO A 121 -9.82 -9.14 0.84
C PRO A 121 -9.60 -9.11 2.35
N ARG A 122 -8.68 -9.92 2.87
CA ARG A 122 -8.33 -9.93 4.31
C ARG A 122 -7.28 -8.88 4.69
N GLY A 123 -6.72 -8.20 3.68
CA GLY A 123 -5.78 -7.09 3.85
C GLY A 123 -6.37 -5.71 3.51
N LEU A 124 -7.66 -5.64 3.19
CA LEU A 124 -8.44 -4.39 3.09
C LEU A 124 -9.19 -4.16 4.41
#